data_AF-A0A932TBE3-F1
#
_entry.id   AF-A0A932TBE3-F1
#
_cell.length_a   1.000
_cell.length_b   1.000
_cell.length_c   1.000
_cell.angle_alpha   90.00
_cell.angle_beta   90.00
_cell.angle_gamma   90.00
#
_symmetry.space_group_name_H-M   'P 1'
#
loop_
_entity.id
_entity.type
_entity.pdbx_description
1 polymer ?
#
loop_
_entity_poly.entity_id
_entity_poly.type
_entity_poly.pdbx_seq_one_letter_code
_entity_poly.pdbx_strand_id
1 'polypeptide(L)'
;MFIANCSTCHTPTEELTGPALQGASSHWKNQKLLFGFVRNSQDVIQRNDYAMTLYRKYNSTYMTPFPKLTDEQITAILNYCDTQNATKK
;
A
#
# COMPACT_ATOMS: atom_id res chain seq x y z
N MET A 1 -10.41 9.43 -3.93
CA MET A 1 -10.33 8.18 -3.14
C MET A 1 -8.96 7.98 -2.50
N PHE A 2 -7.87 8.05 -3.28
CA PHE A 2 -6.49 8.00 -2.75
C PHE A 2 -6.13 9.20 -1.85
N ILE A 3 -6.44 10.42 -2.28
CA ILE A 3 -6.13 11.66 -1.54
C ILE A 3 -6.79 11.72 -0.15
N ALA A 4 -7.98 11.13 -0.01
CA ALA A 4 -8.73 11.21 1.25
C ALA A 4 -8.25 10.20 2.31
N ASN A 5 -7.62 9.08 1.91
CA ASN A 5 -7.37 7.96 2.82
C ASN A 5 -5.90 7.50 2.85
N CYS A 6 -5.08 7.91 1.88
CA CYS A 6 -3.75 7.33 1.68
C CYS A 6 -2.64 8.38 1.50
N SER A 7 -2.97 9.56 0.95
CA SER A 7 -1.94 10.56 0.60
C SER A 7 -1.25 11.22 1.79
N THR A 8 -1.76 11.03 3.00
CA THR A 8 -1.09 11.52 4.22
C THR A 8 0.21 10.77 4.50
N CYS A 9 0.28 9.50 4.13
CA CYS A 9 1.43 8.63 4.45
C CYS A 9 2.14 8.07 3.20
N HIS A 10 1.47 8.09 2.04
CA HIS A 10 1.98 7.53 0.80
C HIS A 10 1.93 8.54 -0.33
N THR A 11 2.90 8.44 -1.23
CA THR A 11 2.80 9.06 -2.55
C THR A 11 2.83 7.98 -3.63
N PRO A 12 2.39 8.30 -4.87
CA PRO A 12 2.51 7.37 -5.97
C PRO A 12 3.97 6.99 -6.27
N THR A 13 4.88 7.96 -6.35
CA THR A 13 6.23 7.76 -6.93
C THR A 13 7.37 7.81 -5.92
N GLU A 14 7.17 8.42 -4.76
CA GLU A 14 8.21 8.67 -3.77
C GLU A 14 7.90 7.96 -2.45
N GLU A 15 8.94 7.48 -1.78
CA GLU A 15 8.83 6.99 -0.41
C GLU A 15 8.57 8.18 0.52
N LEU A 16 7.62 8.04 1.44
CA LEU A 16 7.30 9.03 2.46
C LEU A 16 7.35 8.34 3.83
N THR A 17 6.26 8.40 4.59
CA THR A 17 6.08 7.60 5.81
C THR A 17 5.93 6.12 5.49
N GLY A 18 5.33 5.79 4.34
CA GLY A 18 5.28 4.46 3.76
C GLY A 18 5.93 4.38 2.38
N PRO A 19 5.99 3.17 1.78
CA PRO A 19 6.53 2.98 0.44
C PRO A 19 5.75 3.76 -0.63
N ALA A 20 6.42 4.06 -1.73
CA ALA A 20 5.76 4.47 -2.97
C ALA A 20 4.77 3.38 -3.41
N LEU A 21 3.55 3.78 -3.81
CA LEU A 21 2.53 2.80 -4.20
C LEU A 21 2.58 2.39 -5.66
N GLN A 22 3.32 3.12 -6.49
CA GLN A 22 3.55 2.73 -7.87
C GLN A 22 4.34 1.43 -7.95
N GLY A 23 3.83 0.50 -8.74
CA GLY A 23 4.40 -0.82 -8.89
C GLY A 23 4.31 -1.67 -7.61
N ALA A 24 3.64 -1.19 -6.56
CA ALA A 24 3.51 -1.92 -5.29
C ALA A 24 2.96 -3.32 -5.51
N SER A 25 1.98 -3.47 -6.41
CA SER A 25 1.39 -4.76 -6.80
C SER A 25 2.43 -5.79 -7.25
N SER A 26 3.49 -5.37 -7.94
CA SER A 26 4.54 -6.26 -8.46
C SER A 26 5.51 -6.78 -7.38
N HIS A 27 5.62 -6.07 -6.26
CA HIS A 27 6.49 -6.47 -5.15
C HIS A 27 5.87 -7.58 -4.28
N TRP A 28 4.56 -7.80 -4.39
CA TRP A 28 3.85 -8.84 -3.66
C TRP A 28 3.71 -10.09 -4.51
N LYS A 29 4.16 -11.23 -3.99
CA LYS A 29 3.99 -12.55 -4.65
C LYS A 29 2.52 -12.95 -4.83
N ASN A 30 1.61 -12.34 -4.08
CA ASN A 30 0.18 -12.65 -4.10
C ASN A 30 -0.63 -11.38 -3.83
N GLN A 31 -1.50 -11.01 -4.78
CA GLN A 31 -2.38 -9.83 -4.63
C GLN A 31 -3.33 -9.94 -3.44
N LYS A 32 -3.74 -11.16 -3.04
CA LYS A 32 -4.56 -11.36 -1.84
C LYS A 32 -3.82 -10.95 -0.56
N LEU A 33 -2.49 -11.14 -0.52
CA LEU A 33 -1.68 -10.67 0.61
C LEU A 33 -1.58 -9.15 0.63
N LEU A 34 -1.43 -8.51 -0.53
CA LEU A 34 -1.47 -7.05 -0.64
C LEU A 34 -2.82 -6.48 -0.20
N PHE A 35 -3.93 -7.05 -0.67
CA PHE A 35 -5.26 -6.60 -0.28
C PHE A 35 -5.52 -6.84 1.21
N GLY A 36 -5.06 -7.99 1.74
CA GLY A 36 -5.07 -8.26 3.17
C GLY A 36 -4.25 -7.24 3.95
N PHE A 37 -3.09 -6.83 3.43
CA PHE A 37 -2.22 -5.85 4.08
C PHE A 37 -2.86 -4.46 4.13
N VAL A 38 -3.53 -4.04 3.04
CA VAL A 38 -4.28 -2.77 3.02
C VAL A 38 -5.47 -2.80 4.00
N ARG A 39 -6.15 -3.94 4.13
CA ARG A 39 -7.29 -4.08 5.07
C ARG A 39 -6.86 -4.16 6.52
N ASN A 40 -5.80 -4.92 6.80
CA ASN A 40 -5.26 -5.14 8.12
C ASN A 40 -3.77 -5.54 8.02
N SER A 41 -2.89 -4.53 7.98
CA SER A 41 -1.45 -4.72 7.86
C SER A 41 -0.88 -5.54 9.02
N GLN A 42 -1.37 -5.31 10.24
CA GLN A 42 -0.88 -5.98 11.46
C GLN A 42 -1.08 -7.49 11.45
N ASP A 43 -2.21 -7.97 10.91
CA ASP A 43 -2.46 -9.40 10.74
C ASP A 43 -1.47 -10.02 9.75
N VAL A 44 -1.25 -9.35 8.62
CA VAL A 44 -0.33 -9.85 7.58
C VAL A 44 1.12 -9.82 8.06
N ILE A 45 1.53 -8.77 8.78
CA ILE A 45 2.88 -8.62 9.35
C ILE A 45 3.23 -9.81 10.23
N GLN A 46 2.30 -10.31 11.05
CA GLN A 46 2.55 -11.43 11.96
C GLN A 46 2.76 -12.77 11.24
N ARG A 47 2.22 -12.94 10.03
CA ARG A 47 2.22 -14.21 9.29
C ARG A 47 3.01 -14.18 7.98
N ASN A 48 3.72 -13.09 7.70
CA ASN A 48 4.44 -12.91 6.45
C ASN A 48 5.75 -12.13 6.64
N ASP A 49 6.87 -12.78 6.32
CA ASP A 49 8.21 -12.21 6.53
C ASP A 49 8.48 -10.98 5.65
N TYR A 50 7.92 -10.93 4.44
CA TYR A 50 8.05 -9.75 3.57
C TYR A 50 7.35 -8.54 4.19
N ALA A 51 6.11 -8.72 4.67
CA ALA A 51 5.36 -7.67 5.37
C ALA A 51 6.06 -7.22 6.66
N MET A 52 6.63 -8.15 7.44
CA MET A 52 7.42 -7.84 8.63
C MET A 52 8.69 -7.04 8.31
N THR A 53 9.40 -7.42 7.24
CA THR A 53 10.60 -6.71 6.78
C THR A 53 10.25 -5.30 6.31
N LEU A 54 9.17 -5.17 5.55
CA LEU A 54 8.65 -3.88 5.11
C LEU A 54 8.29 -2.99 6.30
N TYR A 55 7.55 -3.52 7.27
CA TYR A 55 7.16 -2.80 8.48
C TYR A 55 8.39 -2.26 9.24
N ARG A 56 9.43 -3.07 9.41
CA ARG A 56 10.68 -2.65 10.04
C ARG A 56 11.43 -1.58 9.22
N LYS A 57 11.44 -1.70 7.88
CA LYS A 57 12.05 -0.70 6.98
C LYS A 57 11.42 0.68 7.18
N TYR A 58 10.11 0.75 7.40
CA TYR A 58 9.37 2.00 7.63
C TYR A 58 9.17 2.30 9.13
N ASN A 59 10.20 2.05 9.95
CA ASN A 59 10.24 2.39 11.38
C ASN A 59 9.09 1.81 12.22
N SER A 60 8.54 0.65 11.82
CA SER A 60 7.37 0.07 12.48
C SER A 60 6.18 1.04 12.52
N THR A 61 6.01 1.85 11.47
CA THR A 61 4.93 2.82 11.41
C THR A 61 3.59 2.10 11.25
N TYR A 62 2.66 2.41 12.16
CA TYR A 62 1.32 1.84 12.14
C TYR A 62 0.51 2.36 10.95
N MET A 63 0.13 1.46 10.04
CA MET A 63 -0.83 1.75 8.97
C MET A 63 -2.25 1.43 9.44
N THR A 64 -3.13 2.43 9.41
CA THR A 64 -4.54 2.28 9.79
C THR A 64 -5.23 1.17 8.99
N PRO A 65 -6.02 0.28 9.64
CA PRO A 65 -6.77 -0.76 8.94
C PRO A 65 -7.91 -0.18 8.11
N PHE A 66 -8.09 -0.68 6.89
CA PHE A 66 -9.20 -0.30 6.00
C PHE A 66 -10.11 -1.50 5.68
N PRO A 67 -10.78 -2.12 6.68
CA PRO A 67 -11.54 -3.37 6.49
C PRO A 67 -12.74 -3.23 5.55
N LYS A 68 -13.22 -1.99 5.33
CA LYS A 68 -14.37 -1.70 4.46
C LYS A 68 -14.01 -1.61 2.97
N LEU A 69 -12.72 -1.57 2.61
CA LEU A 69 -12.32 -1.47 1.21
C LEU A 69 -12.52 -2.81 0.49
N THR A 70 -13.19 -2.77 -0.67
CA THR A 70 -13.33 -3.95 -1.55
C THR A 70 -12.07 -4.17 -2.39
N ASP A 71 -11.90 -5.36 -2.97
CA ASP A 71 -10.74 -5.66 -3.82
C ASP A 71 -10.69 -4.71 -5.03
N GLU A 72 -11.85 -4.37 -5.58
CA GLU A 72 -12.00 -3.41 -6.68
C GLU A 72 -11.55 -2.00 -6.27
N GLN A 73 -11.92 -1.56 -5.07
CA GLN A 73 -11.52 -0.26 -4.54
C GLN A 73 -10.02 -0.18 -4.30
N ILE A 74 -9.41 -1.24 -3.75
CA ILE A 74 -7.96 -1.31 -3.54
C ILE A 74 -7.23 -1.33 -4.89
N THR A 75 -7.73 -2.12 -5.84
CA THR A 75 -7.20 -2.18 -7.21
C THR A 75 -7.29 -0.83 -7.90
N ALA A 76 -8.42 -0.12 -7.77
CA ALA A 76 -8.59 1.22 -8.34
C ALA A 76 -7.60 2.24 -7.74
N ILE A 77 -7.30 2.14 -6.43
CA ILE A 77 -6.29 2.97 -5.78
C ILE A 77 -4.88 2.66 -6.31
N LEU A 78 -4.51 1.38 -6.40
CA LEU A 78 -3.20 0.97 -6.91
C LEU A 78 -3.02 1.38 -8.38
N ASN A 79 -4.04 1.12 -9.21
CA ASN A 79 -4.06 1.54 -10.62
C ASN A 79 -3.96 3.07 -10.75
N TYR A 80 -4.62 3.82 -9.88
CA TYR A 80 -4.47 5.26 -9.84
C TYR A 80 -3.00 5.63 -9.59
N CYS A 81 -2.34 5.05 -8.57
CA CYS A 81 -0.92 5.29 -8.29
C CYS A 81 0.01 4.88 -9.45
N ASP A 82 -0.28 3.77 -10.13
CA ASP A 82 0.47 3.31 -11.29
C ASP A 82 0.32 4.28 -12.49
N THR A 83 -0.87 4.84 -12.68
CA THR A 83 -1.16 5.79 -13.78
C THR A 83 -0.68 7.22 -13.50
N GLN A 84 -0.36 7.59 -12.26
CA GLN A 84 0.19 8.91 -11.94
C GLN A 84 1.59 9.16 -12.57
N ASN A 85 2.21 8.16 -13.22
CA ASN A 85 3.49 8.32 -13.92
C ASN A 85 3.42 8.90 -15.36
N ALA A 86 2.41 9.72 -15.68
CA ALA A 86 2.29 10.34 -17.01
C ALA A 86 2.21 11.87 -17.02
N THR A 87 2.56 12.56 -15.93
CA THR A 87 2.72 14.02 -15.95
C THR A 87 3.89 14.46 -15.10
N LYS A 88 5.11 14.21 -15.61
CA LYS A 88 6.16 15.22 -15.47
C LYS A 88 5.74 16.38 -16.38
N LYS A 89 5.24 17.46 -15.80
CA LYS A 89 5.17 18.75 -16.47
C LYS A 89 6.16 19.69 -15.82
#